data_AF-A0A8D2C7G4-F1
#
_entry.id   AF-A0A8D2C7G4-F1
#
_cell.length_a   1.000
_cell.length_b   1.000
_cell.length_c   1.000
_cell.angle_alpha   90.00
_cell.angle_beta   90.00
_cell.angle_gamma   90.00
#
_symmetry.space_group_name_H-M   'P 1'
#
loop_
_entity.id
_entity.type
_entity.pdbx_description
1 polymer ?
#
loop_
_entity_poly.entity_id
_entity_poly.type
_entity_poly.pdbx_seq_one_letter_code
_entity_poly.pdbx_strand_id
1 'polypeptide(L)'
;MAAPRDEPGSVEAEGSSGRQGSSGVKVVLPSDLATPAPLCPHGPTLLFVKVNQGKEETRRFYACSACRDRKDCNFFQWEDEKLSEARLAAREAHNQKCQPPLSRSQCVERYLKFIELPLSQRRFCQGCQQLLLPDDGEQHREHQVVGDISITQLKRPSQLLYPLENKKTNAQYLFTDRSCLFLVDLLSALGFRRVLCVGTPRLHELIRLKASGDKKSNIKSLLLDIDFRYSQFYMEDSFCHYNMFNHHFFDGKAALDVCRTFLQEDKGEGVIMVTDPPFGGLVEPLAVTFKKLIAMWKEGQSQDNGHKELPIFWIFPYFFEARICQFFPSFCMLDYQVDYDNHALYKHGKRGRKQSPVRIFTNIPPNKIVLPIEEGYRFCSLCQRYVSVENQHCEHCNSCTSKDGRKWNHCFLCKKCVKPSWIHCNTCSHCALPDHSCQGPKDGCFICGELDHKRSTCPNISTTKKVNTLVEFFYLLEKKFPCVFVLSNPRKYSIVRGSESAKVNELLLSLLGMVFLDRGREISQKSLQFYR
;
A
#
# COMPACT_ATOMS: atom_id res chain seq x y z
N MET A 1 -18.89 -23.81 -47.56
CA MET A 1 -17.72 -24.65 -47.24
C MET A 1 -16.93 -23.97 -46.15
N ALA A 2 -16.57 -24.74 -45.13
CA ALA A 2 -16.02 -24.30 -43.86
C ALA A 2 -14.50 -24.14 -43.89
N ALA A 3 -13.99 -23.21 -43.07
CA ALA A 3 -12.74 -23.24 -42.27
C ALA A 3 -12.20 -21.80 -42.05
N PRO A 4 -11.43 -21.51 -40.98
CA PRO A 4 -11.77 -21.70 -39.57
C PRO A 4 -11.56 -20.40 -38.75
N ARG A 5 -11.89 -20.51 -37.46
CA ARG A 5 -11.88 -19.47 -36.42
C ARG A 5 -10.46 -19.23 -35.90
N ASP A 6 -10.04 -17.98 -35.82
CA ASP A 6 -8.86 -17.56 -35.06
C ASP A 6 -9.26 -17.24 -33.61
N GLU A 7 -8.68 -18.01 -32.68
CA GLU A 7 -8.62 -17.69 -31.25
C GLU A 7 -7.58 -16.59 -31.00
N PRO A 8 -7.82 -15.61 -30.10
CA PRO A 8 -6.75 -14.71 -29.66
C PRO A 8 -5.89 -15.38 -28.58
N GLY A 9 -4.62 -15.56 -28.94
CA GLY A 9 -3.59 -16.26 -28.19
C GLY A 9 -3.34 -15.79 -26.76
N SER A 10 -3.04 -16.78 -25.92
CA SER A 10 -2.28 -16.68 -24.69
C SER A 10 -0.92 -16.04 -24.95
N VAL A 11 -0.58 -14.98 -24.22
CA VAL A 11 0.79 -14.45 -24.23
C VAL A 11 1.69 -15.44 -23.51
N GLU A 12 2.45 -16.17 -24.30
CA GLU A 12 3.60 -16.95 -23.89
C GLU A 12 4.64 -16.05 -23.21
N ALA A 13 5.19 -16.53 -22.10
CA ALA A 13 6.41 -15.97 -21.55
C ALA A 13 7.55 -16.34 -22.51
N GLU A 14 8.15 -15.35 -23.17
CA GLU A 14 9.37 -15.55 -23.95
C GLU A 14 10.46 -16.14 -23.04
N GLY A 15 10.80 -17.40 -23.32
CA GLY A 15 11.92 -18.10 -22.73
C GLY A 15 13.22 -17.59 -23.32
N SER A 16 14.01 -16.88 -22.51
CA SER A 16 15.44 -16.75 -22.75
C SER A 16 16.10 -18.08 -22.36
N SER A 17 16.61 -18.79 -23.37
CA SER A 17 17.49 -19.94 -23.20
C SER A 17 18.82 -19.51 -22.58
N GLY A 18 19.00 -19.79 -21.29
CA GLY A 18 20.27 -19.66 -20.59
C GLY A 18 20.15 -20.20 -19.17
N ARG A 19 20.94 -21.22 -18.84
CA ARG A 19 21.03 -21.79 -17.48
C ARG A 19 21.46 -20.71 -16.47
N GLN A 20 20.52 -20.11 -15.75
CA GLN A 20 20.79 -19.34 -14.53
C GLN A 20 19.67 -19.60 -13.51
N GLY A 21 20.03 -20.11 -12.34
CA GLY A 21 19.08 -20.37 -11.25
C GLY A 21 18.27 -19.13 -10.91
N SER A 22 16.96 -19.30 -10.69
CA SER A 22 16.06 -18.18 -10.45
C SER A 22 16.40 -17.51 -9.11
N SER A 23 16.95 -16.28 -9.16
CA SER A 23 17.25 -15.49 -7.96
C SER A 23 16.00 -14.69 -7.57
N GLY A 24 15.54 -14.87 -6.32
CA GLY A 24 14.39 -14.14 -5.77
C GLY A 24 14.83 -12.88 -5.02
N VAL A 25 13.98 -11.86 -4.96
CA VAL A 25 14.20 -10.67 -4.13
C VAL A 25 13.09 -10.57 -3.09
N LYS A 26 13.44 -10.30 -1.83
CA LYS A 26 12.50 -10.11 -0.71
C LYS A 26 12.75 -8.76 -0.03
N VAL A 27 11.69 -8.05 0.32
CA VAL A 27 11.81 -6.81 1.12
C VAL A 27 12.04 -7.16 2.59
N VAL A 28 12.95 -6.44 3.24
CA VAL A 28 13.17 -6.46 4.69
C VAL A 28 12.32 -5.38 5.33
N LEU A 29 11.60 -5.71 6.40
CA LEU A 29 10.68 -4.76 7.02
C LEU A 29 11.42 -3.75 7.91
N PRO A 30 10.95 -2.48 8.01
CA PRO A 30 11.67 -1.40 8.68
C PRO A 30 11.96 -1.60 10.17
N SER A 31 11.20 -2.46 10.86
CA SER A 31 11.40 -2.79 12.28
C SER A 31 12.71 -3.54 12.56
N ASP A 32 13.41 -4.00 11.51
CA ASP A 32 14.67 -4.75 11.61
C ASP A 32 15.91 -3.88 11.33
N LEU A 33 15.77 -2.55 11.17
CA LEU A 33 16.85 -1.66 10.73
C LEU A 33 17.44 -0.84 11.90
N ALA A 34 18.72 -1.06 12.21
CA ALA A 34 19.48 -0.26 13.18
C ALA A 34 19.90 1.12 12.65
N THR A 35 19.90 1.31 11.32
CA THR A 35 20.33 2.53 10.64
C THR A 35 19.23 3.06 9.70
N PRO A 36 19.09 4.38 9.55
CA PRO A 36 18.11 4.97 8.64
C PRO A 36 18.47 4.63 7.19
N ALA A 37 17.46 4.22 6.41
CA ALA A 37 17.62 3.93 4.99
C ALA A 37 18.06 5.18 4.21
N PRO A 38 18.98 5.06 3.23
CA PRO A 38 19.41 6.20 2.42
C PRO A 38 18.24 6.75 1.59
N LEU A 39 18.31 8.05 1.29
CA LEU A 39 17.28 8.76 0.54
C LEU A 39 17.53 8.66 -0.97
N CYS A 40 16.46 8.39 -1.71
CA CYS A 40 16.35 8.63 -3.15
C CYS A 40 15.46 9.86 -3.41
N PRO A 41 15.27 10.30 -4.66
CA PRO A 41 14.37 11.42 -4.97
C PRO A 41 12.93 11.28 -4.45
N HIS A 42 12.51 10.04 -4.15
CA HIS A 42 11.15 9.69 -3.70
C HIS A 42 11.07 9.39 -2.19
N GLY A 43 12.06 9.85 -1.40
CA GLY A 43 12.15 9.61 0.04
C GLY A 43 13.01 8.39 0.41
N PRO A 44 12.86 7.86 1.64
CA PRO A 44 13.64 6.71 2.13
C PRO A 44 13.45 5.49 1.23
N THR A 45 14.57 4.84 0.91
CA THR A 45 14.59 3.61 0.10
C THR A 45 14.09 2.41 0.89
N LEU A 46 13.78 1.32 0.20
CA LEU A 46 13.47 0.03 0.82
C LEU A 46 14.71 -0.86 0.80
N LEU A 47 14.92 -1.62 1.88
CA LEU A 47 15.95 -2.64 1.94
C LEU A 47 15.43 -3.97 1.37
N PHE A 48 16.21 -4.56 0.49
CA PHE A 48 15.94 -5.81 -0.18
C PHE A 48 17.05 -6.82 0.12
N VAL A 49 16.69 -8.09 0.19
CA VAL A 49 17.61 -9.22 0.27
C VAL A 49 17.50 -10.01 -1.03
N LYS A 50 18.65 -10.30 -1.66
CA LYS A 50 18.71 -11.25 -2.77
C LYS A 50 18.79 -12.66 -2.20
N VAL A 51 17.83 -13.51 -2.54
CA VAL A 51 17.81 -14.92 -2.15
C VAL A 51 18.28 -15.74 -3.36
N ASN A 52 19.49 -16.29 -3.26
CA ASN A 52 20.02 -17.21 -4.25
C ASN A 52 19.70 -18.64 -3.82
N GLN A 53 19.16 -19.46 -4.71
CA GLN A 53 18.85 -20.86 -4.42
C GLN A 53 20.12 -21.60 -3.94
N GLY A 54 20.08 -22.17 -2.74
CA GLY A 54 21.12 -23.05 -2.21
C GLY A 54 22.44 -22.40 -1.76
N LYS A 55 22.54 -21.06 -1.69
CA LYS A 55 23.72 -20.37 -1.12
C LYS A 55 23.32 -19.51 0.08
N GLU A 56 24.07 -19.64 1.18
CA GLU A 56 23.86 -18.87 2.42
C GLU A 56 24.10 -17.36 2.27
N GLU A 57 24.79 -16.91 1.20
CA GLU A 57 25.11 -15.49 1.01
C GLU A 57 23.90 -14.68 0.55
N THR A 58 23.17 -14.15 1.54
CA THR A 58 22.07 -13.21 1.39
C THR A 58 22.57 -11.78 1.48
N ARG A 59 23.08 -11.21 0.37
CA ARG A 59 23.49 -9.80 0.37
C ARG A 59 22.28 -8.87 0.29
N ARG A 60 22.30 -7.80 1.09
CA ARG A 60 21.22 -6.80 1.17
C ARG A 60 21.55 -5.53 0.43
N PHE A 61 20.54 -4.89 -0.17
CA PHE A 61 20.70 -3.66 -0.93
C PHE A 61 19.48 -2.75 -0.80
N TYR A 62 19.70 -1.44 -0.89
CA TYR A 62 18.68 -0.42 -0.95
C TYR A 62 18.29 -0.11 -2.40
N ALA A 63 16.98 0.03 -2.65
CA ALA A 63 16.45 0.48 -3.94
C ALA A 63 15.21 1.37 -3.75
N CYS A 64 14.82 2.07 -4.83
CA CYS A 64 13.69 2.99 -4.80
C CYS A 64 12.39 2.30 -4.32
N SER A 65 11.62 3.01 -3.49
CA SER A 65 10.33 2.53 -2.97
C SER A 65 9.17 2.73 -3.95
N ALA A 66 9.23 3.77 -4.78
CA ALA A 66 8.14 4.16 -5.69
C ALA A 66 8.34 3.71 -7.15
N CYS A 67 9.60 3.58 -7.61
CA CYS A 67 9.92 3.21 -8.99
C CYS A 67 10.44 1.77 -9.03
N ARG A 68 9.82 0.92 -9.85
CA ARG A 68 10.30 -0.46 -10.05
C ARG A 68 11.33 -0.59 -11.14
N ASP A 69 11.34 0.34 -12.09
CA ASP A 69 12.37 0.40 -13.12
C ASP A 69 13.52 1.31 -12.69
N ARG A 70 14.75 0.84 -12.89
CA ARG A 70 15.95 1.65 -12.65
C ARG A 70 16.09 2.80 -13.64
N LYS A 71 15.36 2.77 -14.76
CA LYS A 71 15.32 3.88 -15.71
C LYS A 71 14.66 5.13 -15.14
N ASP A 72 13.65 4.95 -14.29
CA ASP A 72 12.89 6.05 -13.69
C ASP A 72 13.54 6.54 -12.39
N CYS A 73 14.08 5.62 -11.57
CA CYS A 73 14.95 5.95 -10.45
C CYS A 73 16.06 4.91 -10.36
N ASN A 74 17.29 5.30 -10.71
CA ASN A 74 18.44 4.42 -10.76
C ASN A 74 19.10 4.17 -9.39
N PHE A 75 18.44 4.54 -8.29
CA PHE A 75 19.00 4.39 -6.95
C PHE A 75 19.29 2.92 -6.64
N PHE A 76 20.56 2.65 -6.32
CA PHE A 76 21.01 1.37 -5.80
C PHE A 76 22.21 1.58 -4.88
N GLN A 77 22.23 0.86 -3.77
CA GLN A 77 23.35 0.85 -2.83
C GLN A 77 23.34 -0.47 -2.06
N TRP A 78 24.49 -1.11 -1.90
CA TRP A 78 24.58 -2.26 -1.00
C TRP A 78 24.56 -1.81 0.47
N GLU A 79 23.95 -2.59 1.37
CA GLU A 79 23.84 -2.21 2.79
C GLU A 79 25.21 -2.01 3.45
N ASP A 80 26.20 -2.80 3.02
CA ASP A 80 27.59 -2.78 3.48
C ASP A 80 28.48 -1.78 2.72
N GLU A 81 27.96 -1.10 1.69
CA GLU A 81 28.72 -0.13 0.91
C GLU A 81 28.94 1.17 1.70
N LYS A 82 30.19 1.47 2.01
CA LYS A 82 30.60 2.76 2.56
C LYS A 82 30.71 3.80 1.44
N LEU A 83 30.00 4.91 1.57
CA LEU A 83 30.05 6.00 0.61
C LEU A 83 31.02 7.09 1.08
N SER A 84 31.78 7.67 0.14
CA SER A 84 32.55 8.87 0.39
C SER A 84 31.64 10.09 0.53
N GLU A 85 32.11 11.13 1.23
CA GLU A 85 31.38 12.40 1.39
C GLU A 85 31.01 13.03 0.04
N ALA A 86 31.91 12.98 -0.95
CA ALA A 86 31.65 13.47 -2.30
C ALA A 86 30.49 12.73 -3.00
N ARG A 87 30.38 11.40 -2.81
CA ARG A 87 29.26 10.61 -3.37
C ARG A 87 27.94 10.91 -2.66
N LEU A 88 27.96 11.18 -1.35
CA LEU A 88 26.79 11.61 -0.59
C LEU A 88 26.31 12.99 -1.05
N ALA A 89 27.20 13.96 -1.15
CA ALA A 89 26.87 15.31 -1.62
C ALA A 89 26.31 15.31 -3.06
N ALA A 90 26.93 14.56 -3.97
CA ALA A 90 26.44 14.44 -5.35
C ALA A 90 25.04 13.81 -5.41
N ARG A 91 24.74 12.85 -4.54
CA ARG A 91 23.42 12.24 -4.40
C ARG A 91 22.39 13.22 -3.88
N GLU A 92 22.72 13.98 -2.84
CA GLU A 92 21.81 14.99 -2.28
C GLU A 92 21.47 16.06 -3.32
N ALA A 93 22.46 16.54 -4.07
CA ALA A 93 22.25 17.48 -5.17
C ALA A 93 21.35 16.89 -6.27
N HIS A 94 21.54 15.62 -6.63
CA HIS A 94 20.66 14.93 -7.59
C HIS A 94 19.23 14.79 -7.06
N ASN A 95 19.06 14.38 -5.80
CA ASN A 95 17.75 14.24 -5.16
C ASN A 95 16.99 15.58 -5.13
N GLN A 96 17.69 16.69 -4.87
CA GLN A 96 17.12 18.04 -4.91
C GLN A 96 16.70 18.45 -6.33
N LYS A 97 17.54 18.17 -7.34
CA LYS A 97 17.23 18.47 -8.75
C LYS A 97 16.00 17.72 -9.27
N CYS A 98 15.70 16.55 -8.73
CA CYS A 98 14.54 15.74 -9.09
C CYS A 98 13.26 16.12 -8.33
N GLN A 99 13.31 17.06 -7.39
CA GLN A 99 12.10 17.54 -6.72
C GLN A 99 11.22 18.34 -7.68
N PRO A 100 9.91 18.47 -7.39
CA PRO A 100 9.01 19.31 -8.17
C PRO A 100 9.56 20.75 -8.33
N PRO A 101 9.40 21.39 -9.50
CA PRO A 101 9.96 22.71 -9.77
C PRO A 101 9.29 23.83 -8.96
N LEU A 102 8.07 23.60 -8.47
CA LEU A 102 7.33 24.53 -7.62
C LEU A 102 7.18 23.92 -6.22
N SER A 103 7.44 24.73 -5.20
CA SER A 103 7.17 24.36 -3.81
C SER A 103 5.66 24.29 -3.55
N ARG A 104 5.28 23.64 -2.44
CA ARG A 104 3.88 23.59 -1.99
C ARG A 104 3.27 24.98 -1.80
N SER A 105 4.00 25.90 -1.17
CA SER A 105 3.56 27.27 -0.92
C SER A 105 3.36 28.04 -2.24
N GLN A 106 4.29 27.92 -3.18
CA GLN A 106 4.16 28.53 -4.51
C GLN A 106 2.93 27.99 -5.25
N CYS A 107 2.64 26.69 -5.17
CA CYS A 107 1.41 26.12 -5.74
C CYS A 107 0.15 26.75 -5.15
N VAL A 108 0.08 26.95 -3.83
CA VAL A 108 -1.06 27.60 -3.17
C VAL A 108 -1.21 29.05 -3.62
N GLU A 109 -0.13 29.84 -3.54
CA GLU A 109 -0.15 31.25 -3.93
C GLU A 109 -0.55 31.43 -5.39
N ARG A 110 -0.02 30.59 -6.29
CA ARG A 110 -0.38 30.60 -7.71
C ARG A 110 -1.84 30.19 -7.91
N TYR A 111 -2.33 29.18 -7.21
CA TYR A 111 -3.73 28.77 -7.30
C TYR A 111 -4.70 29.88 -6.89
N LEU A 112 -4.42 30.58 -5.79
CA LEU A 112 -5.21 31.72 -5.33
C LEU A 112 -5.24 32.85 -6.37
N LYS A 113 -4.07 33.24 -6.90
CA LYS A 113 -4.01 34.22 -8.00
C LYS A 113 -4.76 33.75 -9.24
N PHE A 114 -4.66 32.47 -9.58
CA PHE A 114 -5.27 31.89 -10.78
C PHE A 114 -6.81 31.93 -10.74
N ILE A 115 -7.43 31.61 -9.59
CA ILE A 115 -8.89 31.61 -9.46
C ILE A 115 -9.49 33.02 -9.49
N GLU A 116 -8.70 34.05 -9.17
CA GLU A 116 -9.08 35.47 -9.25
C GLU A 116 -9.05 36.01 -10.70
N LEU A 117 -8.30 35.38 -11.60
CA LEU A 117 -8.22 35.81 -13.00
C LEU A 117 -9.59 35.74 -13.70
N PRO A 118 -9.87 36.63 -14.67
CA PRO A 118 -11.00 36.46 -15.60
C PRO A 118 -10.89 35.14 -16.37
N LEU A 119 -12.02 34.56 -16.77
CA LEU A 119 -12.06 33.28 -17.49
C LEU A 119 -11.13 33.27 -18.72
N SER A 120 -11.14 34.35 -19.50
CA SER A 120 -10.30 34.55 -20.70
C SER A 120 -8.79 34.54 -20.47
N GLN A 121 -8.35 34.69 -19.21
CA GLN A 121 -6.95 34.68 -18.83
C GLN A 121 -6.53 33.37 -18.12
N ARG A 122 -7.49 32.49 -17.81
CA ARG A 122 -7.20 31.20 -17.17
C ARG A 122 -6.76 30.20 -18.22
N ARG A 123 -5.47 29.90 -18.22
CA ARG A 123 -4.82 29.02 -19.20
C ARG A 123 -4.15 27.84 -18.52
N PHE A 124 -4.16 26.70 -19.19
CA PHE A 124 -3.49 25.47 -18.75
C PHE A 124 -2.61 24.92 -19.88
N CYS A 125 -1.31 24.74 -19.61
CA CYS A 125 -0.39 24.14 -20.55
C CYS A 125 -0.51 22.60 -20.50
N GLN A 126 -0.93 21.96 -21.58
CA GLN A 126 -1.00 20.51 -21.67
C GLN A 126 0.39 19.86 -21.79
N GLY A 127 1.36 20.51 -22.42
CA GLY A 127 2.73 19.99 -22.51
C GLY A 127 3.43 19.94 -21.15
N CYS A 128 3.28 20.99 -20.35
CA CYS A 128 3.92 21.10 -19.03
C CYS A 128 3.04 20.56 -17.88
N GLN A 129 1.74 20.33 -18.14
CA GLN A 129 0.75 19.97 -17.13
C GLN A 129 0.64 21.00 -16.00
N GLN A 130 0.61 22.28 -16.37
CA GLN A 130 0.71 23.42 -15.44
C GLN A 130 -0.37 24.48 -15.70
N LEU A 131 -0.97 25.00 -14.63
CA LEU A 131 -1.75 26.23 -14.62
C LEU A 131 -0.83 27.42 -14.86
N LEU A 132 -1.22 28.29 -15.80
CA LEU A 132 -0.44 29.45 -16.22
C LEU A 132 -1.03 30.73 -15.66
N LEU A 133 -0.21 31.52 -14.99
CA LEU A 133 -0.48 32.93 -14.73
C LEU A 133 -0.13 33.75 -15.99
N PRO A 134 -0.66 34.98 -16.15
CA PRO A 134 -0.41 35.80 -17.33
C PRO A 134 1.09 35.99 -17.65
N ASP A 135 1.92 36.12 -16.62
CA ASP A 135 3.37 36.33 -16.74
C ASP A 135 4.13 35.10 -17.26
N ASP A 136 3.54 33.91 -17.21
CA ASP A 136 4.16 32.67 -17.70
C ASP A 136 4.06 32.56 -19.24
N GLY A 137 3.27 33.40 -19.90
CA GLY A 137 2.87 33.24 -21.31
C GLY A 137 4.03 33.03 -22.29
N GLU A 138 5.14 33.73 -22.10
CA GLU A 138 6.33 33.66 -22.97
C GLU A 138 6.94 32.26 -23.05
N GLN A 139 7.07 31.58 -21.91
CA GLN A 139 7.71 30.27 -21.81
C GLN A 139 6.83 29.14 -22.38
N HIS A 140 5.57 29.43 -22.65
CA HIS A 140 4.57 28.46 -23.12
C HIS A 140 4.00 28.82 -24.50
N ARG A 141 4.61 29.76 -25.24
CA ARG A 141 4.15 30.20 -26.57
C ARG A 141 4.07 29.07 -27.59
N GLU A 142 5.02 28.13 -27.56
CA GLU A 142 5.10 27.00 -28.49
C GLU A 142 4.41 25.74 -27.95
N HIS A 143 3.85 25.78 -26.73
CA HIS A 143 3.19 24.65 -26.12
C HIS A 143 1.70 24.59 -26.48
N GLN A 144 1.12 23.40 -26.40
CA GLN A 144 -0.33 23.24 -26.48
C GLN A 144 -0.98 23.78 -25.20
N VAL A 145 -1.71 24.89 -25.32
CA VAL A 145 -2.37 25.57 -24.20
C VAL A 145 -3.89 25.53 -24.38
N VAL A 146 -4.60 25.15 -23.33
CA VAL A 146 -6.06 25.22 -23.26
C VAL A 146 -6.43 26.50 -22.52
N GLY A 147 -7.25 27.34 -23.14
CA GLY A 147 -7.78 28.57 -22.54
C GLY A 147 -9.11 28.34 -21.81
N ASP A 148 -9.65 29.43 -21.25
CA ASP A 148 -10.98 29.49 -20.64
C ASP A 148 -11.24 28.40 -19.59
N ILE A 149 -10.24 28.13 -18.72
CA ILE A 149 -10.35 27.10 -17.69
C ILE A 149 -11.35 27.56 -16.60
N SER A 150 -12.51 26.91 -16.58
CA SER A 150 -13.56 27.17 -15.60
C SER A 150 -13.22 26.64 -14.20
N ILE A 151 -13.88 27.17 -13.17
CA ILE A 151 -13.76 26.64 -11.79
C ILE A 151 -14.23 25.17 -11.73
N THR A 152 -15.24 24.80 -12.53
CA THR A 152 -15.72 23.40 -12.61
C THR A 152 -14.62 22.45 -13.08
N GLN A 153 -13.83 22.87 -14.07
CA GLN A 153 -12.68 22.12 -14.55
C GLN A 153 -11.58 22.06 -13.47
N LEU A 154 -11.27 23.18 -12.80
CA LEU A 154 -10.29 23.18 -11.68
C LEU A 154 -10.67 22.23 -10.54
N LYS A 155 -11.97 22.02 -10.31
CA LYS A 155 -12.48 21.05 -9.32
C LYS A 155 -12.43 19.59 -9.80
N ARG A 156 -12.07 19.32 -11.06
CA ARG A 156 -11.84 17.97 -11.62
C ARG A 156 -10.46 17.86 -12.29
N PRO A 157 -9.34 18.01 -11.55
CA PRO A 157 -8.01 17.97 -12.15
C PRO A 157 -7.70 16.70 -12.94
N SER A 158 -8.26 15.54 -12.57
CA SER A 158 -8.14 14.28 -13.32
C SER A 158 -8.73 14.30 -14.73
N GLN A 159 -9.47 15.35 -15.09
CA GLN A 159 -9.98 15.60 -16.44
C GLN A 159 -9.12 16.63 -17.22
N LEU A 160 -8.29 17.43 -16.53
CA LEU A 160 -7.29 18.28 -17.20
C LEU A 160 -5.95 17.58 -17.37
N LEU A 161 -5.49 16.91 -16.31
CA LEU A 161 -4.23 16.19 -16.27
C LEU A 161 -4.39 14.89 -17.04
N TYR A 162 -3.44 14.58 -17.93
CA TYR A 162 -3.40 13.23 -18.50
C TYR A 162 -2.92 12.24 -17.42
N PRO A 163 -3.44 11.01 -17.42
CA PRO A 163 -3.04 9.99 -16.45
C PRO A 163 -1.59 9.52 -16.68
N LEU A 164 -0.82 9.33 -15.60
CA LEU A 164 0.52 8.72 -15.65
C LEU A 164 0.42 7.19 -15.64
N GLU A 165 0.14 6.60 -16.79
CA GLU A 165 -0.22 5.18 -16.95
C GLU A 165 0.94 4.18 -16.83
N ASN A 166 2.19 4.65 -16.69
CA ASN A 166 3.35 3.76 -16.59
C ASN A 166 3.23 2.85 -15.35
N LYS A 167 2.94 1.56 -15.60
CA LYS A 167 2.75 0.51 -14.59
C LYS A 167 3.95 0.26 -13.65
N LYS A 168 5.13 0.76 -14.01
CA LYS A 168 6.39 0.61 -13.25
C LYS A 168 6.66 1.78 -12.31
N THR A 169 5.97 2.91 -12.46
CA THR A 169 6.10 4.10 -11.62
C THR A 169 4.76 4.41 -10.96
N ASN A 170 3.98 5.34 -11.53
CA ASN A 170 2.76 5.89 -10.96
C ASN A 170 1.59 4.92 -11.08
N ALA A 171 1.49 4.19 -12.19
CA ALA A 171 0.38 3.29 -12.51
C ALA A 171 -1.00 3.92 -12.23
N GLN A 172 -1.17 5.18 -12.66
CA GLN A 172 -2.37 5.97 -12.35
C GLN A 172 -3.56 5.47 -13.18
N TYR A 173 -4.32 4.56 -12.59
CA TYR A 173 -5.57 4.10 -13.15
C TYR A 173 -6.71 4.84 -12.48
N LEU A 174 -7.50 5.54 -13.28
CA LEU A 174 -8.55 6.40 -12.82
C LEU A 174 -9.87 5.63 -12.83
N PHE A 175 -10.60 5.63 -11.71
CA PHE A 175 -11.93 5.01 -11.63
C PHE A 175 -12.87 5.56 -12.71
N THR A 176 -13.75 4.70 -13.22
CA THR A 176 -14.91 5.15 -14.01
C THR A 176 -15.81 6.06 -13.16
N ASP A 177 -16.56 6.96 -13.81
CA ASP A 177 -17.56 7.79 -13.12
C ASP A 177 -18.57 6.92 -12.34
N ARG A 178 -18.98 5.77 -12.91
CA ARG A 178 -19.86 4.79 -12.26
C ARG A 178 -19.32 4.29 -10.93
N SER A 179 -18.10 3.75 -10.91
CA SER A 179 -17.49 3.23 -9.67
C SER A 179 -17.23 4.35 -8.66
N CYS A 180 -16.82 5.54 -9.12
CA CYS A 180 -16.66 6.70 -8.25
C CYS A 180 -17.98 7.14 -7.59
N LEU A 181 -19.07 7.25 -8.36
CA LEU A 181 -20.38 7.63 -7.85
C LEU A 181 -20.86 6.65 -6.78
N PHE A 182 -20.79 5.35 -7.07
CA PHE A 182 -21.11 4.29 -6.10
C PHE A 182 -20.30 4.44 -4.81
N LEU A 183 -18.98 4.66 -4.90
CA LEU A 183 -18.14 4.83 -3.72
C LEU A 183 -18.58 6.04 -2.87
N VAL A 184 -18.86 7.19 -3.48
CA VAL A 184 -19.29 8.39 -2.72
C VAL A 184 -20.65 8.18 -2.07
N ASP A 185 -21.59 7.55 -2.77
CA ASP A 185 -22.92 7.25 -2.23
C ASP A 185 -22.85 6.24 -1.09
N LEU A 186 -22.01 5.20 -1.23
CA LEU A 186 -21.74 4.24 -0.16
C LEU A 186 -21.10 4.90 1.07
N LEU A 187 -20.10 5.75 0.87
CA LEU A 187 -19.44 6.49 1.96
C LEU A 187 -20.45 7.38 2.72
N SER A 188 -21.34 8.03 1.99
CA SER A 188 -22.43 8.85 2.56
C SER A 188 -23.44 7.99 3.33
N ALA A 189 -23.88 6.87 2.76
CA ALA A 189 -24.84 5.96 3.37
C ALA A 189 -24.29 5.30 4.66
N LEU A 190 -22.98 5.07 4.72
CA LEU A 190 -22.28 4.58 5.92
C LEU A 190 -22.06 5.68 6.97
N GLY A 191 -22.41 6.93 6.69
CA GLY A 191 -22.33 8.05 7.64
C GLY A 191 -20.92 8.62 7.84
N PHE A 192 -20.00 8.39 6.89
CA PHE A 192 -18.67 8.98 6.99
C PHE A 192 -18.68 10.48 6.66
N ARG A 193 -17.92 11.25 7.44
CA ARG A 193 -17.79 12.71 7.32
C ARG A 193 -16.42 13.14 6.82
N ARG A 194 -15.42 12.25 6.91
CA ARG A 194 -14.04 12.47 6.47
C ARG A 194 -13.53 11.27 5.70
N VAL A 195 -12.93 11.51 4.55
CA VAL A 195 -12.34 10.47 3.70
C VAL A 195 -10.87 10.79 3.43
N LEU A 196 -9.97 9.99 4.00
CA LEU A 196 -8.55 10.05 3.67
C LEU A 196 -8.33 9.27 2.37
N CYS A 197 -8.19 10.00 1.26
CA CYS A 197 -7.98 9.48 -0.08
C CYS A 197 -6.48 9.24 -0.30
N VAL A 198 -6.02 7.99 -0.31
CA VAL A 198 -4.61 7.66 -0.55
C VAL A 198 -4.47 7.09 -1.97
N GLY A 199 -3.95 7.88 -2.90
CA GLY A 199 -3.84 7.50 -4.32
C GLY A 199 -5.17 7.43 -5.07
N THR A 200 -6.19 8.20 -4.66
CA THR A 200 -7.54 8.15 -5.25
C THR A 200 -8.04 9.53 -5.71
N PRO A 201 -7.34 10.19 -6.66
CA PRO A 201 -7.63 11.58 -7.04
C PRO A 201 -9.06 11.80 -7.54
N ARG A 202 -9.61 10.90 -8.36
CA ARG A 202 -11.00 11.02 -8.86
C ARG A 202 -12.06 10.91 -7.78
N LEU A 203 -11.82 10.07 -6.78
CA LEU A 203 -12.74 9.96 -5.65
C LEU A 203 -12.71 11.24 -4.82
N HIS A 204 -11.52 11.76 -4.54
CA HIS A 204 -11.33 13.04 -3.84
C HIS A 204 -12.08 14.20 -4.54
N GLU A 205 -11.93 14.32 -5.86
CA GLU A 205 -12.64 15.31 -6.68
C GLU A 205 -14.16 15.21 -6.52
N LEU A 206 -14.71 14.00 -6.68
CA LEU A 206 -16.15 13.81 -6.65
C LEU A 206 -16.75 14.03 -5.26
N ILE A 207 -16.04 13.66 -4.20
CA ILE A 207 -16.43 13.97 -2.81
C ILE A 207 -16.56 15.49 -2.63
N ARG A 208 -15.56 16.25 -3.07
CA ARG A 208 -15.55 17.72 -2.92
C ARG A 208 -16.62 18.41 -3.78
N LEU A 209 -16.91 17.86 -4.96
CA LEU A 209 -18.00 18.36 -5.81
C LEU A 209 -19.37 18.16 -5.15
N LYS A 210 -19.66 16.95 -4.62
CA LYS A 210 -20.93 16.68 -3.94
C LYS A 210 -21.09 17.54 -2.67
N ALA A 211 -20.02 17.71 -1.88
CA ALA A 211 -20.05 18.57 -0.69
C ALA A 211 -20.34 20.06 -1.02
N SER A 212 -20.01 20.52 -2.23
CA SER A 212 -20.30 21.90 -2.66
C SER A 212 -21.74 22.09 -3.16
N GLY A 213 -22.40 21.02 -3.62
CA GLY A 213 -23.70 21.07 -4.30
C GLY A 213 -24.90 20.70 -3.43
N ASP A 214 -24.70 19.87 -2.41
CA ASP A 214 -25.76 19.40 -1.51
C ASP A 214 -25.48 19.85 -0.06
N LYS A 215 -26.36 20.68 0.50
CA LYS A 215 -26.24 21.17 1.89
C LYS A 215 -26.37 20.04 2.94
N LYS A 216 -26.78 18.83 2.55
CA LYS A 216 -27.03 17.72 3.49
C LYS A 216 -25.82 16.79 3.72
N SER A 217 -24.80 16.77 2.85
CA SER A 217 -23.64 15.87 2.98
C SER A 217 -22.30 16.62 2.87
N ASN A 218 -21.81 17.13 4.01
CA ASN A 218 -20.52 17.82 4.06
C ASN A 218 -19.37 16.82 4.36
N ILE A 219 -19.03 15.98 3.38
CA ILE A 219 -17.89 15.05 3.50
C ILE A 219 -16.59 15.81 3.15
N LYS A 220 -15.69 15.92 4.12
CA LYS A 220 -14.32 16.42 3.87
C LYS A 220 -13.44 15.33 3.27
N SER A 221 -12.47 15.72 2.45
CA SER A 221 -11.49 14.78 1.90
C SER A 221 -10.09 15.38 1.89
N LEU A 222 -9.10 14.55 2.22
CA LEU A 222 -7.67 14.86 2.11
C LEU A 222 -7.04 13.86 1.13
N LEU A 223 -6.37 14.35 0.10
CA LEU A 223 -5.66 13.53 -0.89
C LEU A 223 -4.17 13.38 -0.52
N LEU A 224 -3.73 12.15 -0.32
CA LEU A 224 -2.32 11.77 -0.24
C LEU A 224 -1.93 11.09 -1.56
N ASP A 225 -1.09 11.73 -2.37
CA ASP A 225 -0.66 11.18 -3.66
C ASP A 225 0.81 11.52 -3.96
N ILE A 226 1.47 10.68 -4.75
CA ILE A 226 2.83 10.91 -5.22
C ILE A 226 2.87 11.81 -6.46
N ASP A 227 1.74 11.94 -7.17
CA ASP A 227 1.62 12.83 -8.32
C ASP A 227 1.53 14.30 -7.88
N PHE A 228 2.68 14.96 -7.78
CA PHE A 228 2.79 16.36 -7.37
C PHE A 228 1.99 17.32 -8.28
N ARG A 229 1.58 16.91 -9.48
CA ARG A 229 0.80 17.77 -10.39
C ARG A 229 -0.54 18.17 -9.79
N TYR A 230 -1.10 17.41 -8.84
CA TYR A 230 -2.31 17.78 -8.11
C TYR A 230 -2.11 18.92 -7.10
N SER A 231 -0.86 19.19 -6.69
CA SER A 231 -0.52 20.23 -5.71
C SER A 231 -1.01 21.63 -6.11
N GLN A 232 -1.03 21.93 -7.41
CA GLN A 232 -1.43 23.22 -7.96
C GLN A 232 -2.95 23.46 -8.00
N PHE A 233 -3.78 22.45 -7.70
CA PHE A 233 -5.25 22.54 -7.74
C PHE A 233 -5.90 22.55 -6.35
N TYR A 234 -5.12 22.28 -5.31
CA TYR A 234 -5.62 22.06 -3.96
C TYR A 234 -4.88 22.92 -2.94
N MET A 235 -5.61 23.36 -1.91
CA MET A 235 -5.06 24.03 -0.73
C MET A 235 -4.40 23.00 0.22
N GLU A 236 -3.62 23.48 1.19
CA GLU A 236 -2.82 22.62 2.09
C GLU A 236 -3.66 21.63 2.89
N ASP A 237 -4.91 21.98 3.19
CA ASP A 237 -5.87 21.15 3.90
C ASP A 237 -6.45 19.99 3.08
N SER A 238 -6.17 19.95 1.76
CA SER A 238 -6.82 19.05 0.81
C SER A 238 -5.83 18.16 0.05
N PHE A 239 -4.53 18.45 0.08
CA PHE A 239 -3.50 17.65 -0.60
C PHE A 239 -2.16 17.64 0.14
N CYS A 240 -1.56 16.44 0.25
CA CYS A 240 -0.16 16.27 0.64
C CYS A 240 0.59 15.44 -0.40
N HIS A 241 1.76 15.92 -0.82
CA HIS A 241 2.67 15.12 -1.64
C HIS A 241 3.26 14.00 -0.78
N TYR A 242 2.93 12.75 -1.12
CA TYR A 242 3.10 11.60 -0.23
C TYR A 242 3.46 10.32 -0.97
N ASN A 243 4.42 9.56 -0.44
CA ASN A 243 4.79 8.24 -0.95
C ASN A 243 4.24 7.12 -0.05
N MET A 244 3.27 6.37 -0.60
CA MET A 244 2.59 5.27 0.08
C MET A 244 3.43 4.01 0.33
N PHE A 245 4.60 3.86 -0.29
CA PHE A 245 5.46 2.69 -0.09
C PHE A 245 6.42 2.83 1.11
N ASN A 246 6.70 4.06 1.54
CA ASN A 246 7.65 4.33 2.63
C ASN A 246 7.11 5.29 3.70
N HIS A 247 5.88 5.81 3.56
CA HIS A 247 5.27 6.79 4.46
C HIS A 247 6.03 8.13 4.50
N HIS A 248 6.58 8.55 3.36
CA HIS A 248 7.30 9.83 3.26
C HIS A 248 6.36 10.96 2.84
N PHE A 249 6.37 12.05 3.62
CA PHE A 249 5.75 13.32 3.28
C PHE A 249 6.83 14.27 2.74
N PHE A 250 6.71 14.68 1.49
CA PHE A 250 7.73 15.48 0.81
C PHE A 250 7.79 16.92 1.38
N ASP A 251 6.65 17.44 1.83
CA ASP A 251 6.54 18.75 2.48
C ASP A 251 6.84 18.67 4.01
N GLY A 252 7.45 17.55 4.44
CA GLY A 252 7.96 17.37 5.79
C GLY A 252 6.89 17.31 6.87
N LYS A 253 7.24 17.84 8.06
CA LYS A 253 6.40 17.72 9.27
C LYS A 253 5.06 18.44 9.14
N ALA A 254 5.00 19.56 8.41
CA ALA A 254 3.76 20.31 8.23
C ALA A 254 2.67 19.47 7.56
N ALA A 255 3.00 18.80 6.45
CA ALA A 255 2.05 17.92 5.77
C ALA A 255 1.72 16.65 6.57
N LEU A 256 2.69 16.11 7.31
CA LEU A 256 2.44 15.01 8.25
C LEU A 256 1.42 15.42 9.33
N ASP A 257 1.56 16.63 9.88
CA ASP A 257 0.68 17.16 10.92
C ASP A 257 -0.72 17.45 10.36
N VAL A 258 -0.85 17.95 9.13
CA VAL A 258 -2.16 18.05 8.43
C VAL A 258 -2.85 16.69 8.36
N CYS A 259 -2.14 15.65 7.92
CA CYS A 259 -2.69 14.29 7.87
C CYS A 259 -3.05 13.76 9.27
N ARG A 260 -2.20 14.03 10.28
CA ARG A 260 -2.46 13.62 11.67
C ARG A 260 -3.74 14.27 12.19
N THR A 261 -3.85 15.59 12.05
CA THR A 261 -5.02 16.36 12.50
C THR A 261 -6.28 15.87 11.79
N PHE A 262 -6.24 15.62 10.48
CA PHE A 262 -7.38 15.09 9.73
C PHE A 262 -7.87 13.74 10.26
N LEU A 263 -6.94 12.84 10.60
CA LEU A 263 -7.25 11.52 11.17
C LEU A 263 -7.80 11.62 12.60
N GLN A 264 -7.27 12.54 13.42
CA GLN A 264 -7.61 12.68 14.83
C GLN A 264 -8.81 13.61 15.10
N GLU A 265 -9.22 14.41 14.12
CA GLU A 265 -10.41 15.27 14.19
C GLU A 265 -11.63 14.47 14.69
N ASP A 266 -12.47 15.11 15.52
CA ASP A 266 -13.62 14.50 16.20
C ASP A 266 -13.29 13.18 16.91
N LYS A 267 -12.13 13.11 17.57
CA LYS A 267 -11.65 11.90 18.25
C LYS A 267 -11.62 10.70 17.29
N GLY A 268 -11.31 10.95 16.02
CA GLY A 268 -11.28 9.96 14.95
C GLY A 268 -12.63 9.31 14.61
N GLU A 269 -13.77 9.89 14.97
CA GLU A 269 -15.09 9.38 14.62
C GLU A 269 -15.55 9.85 13.24
N GLY A 270 -16.07 8.94 12.41
CA GLY A 270 -16.60 9.29 11.08
C GLY A 270 -15.50 9.53 10.02
N VAL A 271 -14.29 9.00 10.23
CA VAL A 271 -13.22 8.95 9.23
C VAL A 271 -13.07 7.55 8.64
N ILE A 272 -12.79 7.49 7.34
CA ILE A 272 -12.44 6.26 6.61
C ILE A 272 -11.24 6.55 5.69
N MET A 273 -10.33 5.58 5.58
CA MET A 273 -9.27 5.62 4.58
C MET A 273 -9.69 4.84 3.34
N VAL A 274 -9.61 5.46 2.16
CA VAL A 274 -9.84 4.80 0.87
C VAL A 274 -8.55 4.83 0.06
N THR A 275 -8.04 3.66 -0.31
CA THR A 275 -6.76 3.52 -0.99
C THR A 275 -6.85 2.67 -2.24
N ASP A 276 -6.16 3.11 -3.30
CA ASP A 276 -6.01 2.38 -4.56
C ASP A 276 -4.55 2.40 -5.03
N PRO A 277 -3.70 1.58 -4.38
CA PRO A 277 -2.27 1.60 -4.64
C PRO A 277 -1.89 0.90 -5.95
N PRO A 278 -0.73 1.22 -6.55
CA PRO A 278 -0.25 0.56 -7.77
C PRO A 278 -0.21 -0.97 -7.65
N PHE A 279 -0.95 -1.68 -8.51
CA PHE A 279 -1.17 -3.14 -8.37
C PHE A 279 0.06 -4.04 -8.45
N GLY A 280 1.09 -3.63 -9.20
CA GLY A 280 2.33 -4.39 -9.22
C GLY A 280 3.23 -4.09 -8.01
N GLY A 281 2.79 -3.22 -7.10
CA GLY A 281 3.55 -2.79 -5.93
C GLY A 281 3.69 -3.94 -4.95
N LEU A 282 4.68 -3.84 -4.09
CA LEU A 282 4.87 -4.84 -3.04
C LEU A 282 3.80 -4.59 -1.98
N VAL A 283 2.95 -5.60 -1.74
CA VAL A 283 1.86 -5.54 -0.75
C VAL A 283 2.40 -5.34 0.65
N GLU A 284 3.59 -5.90 0.95
CA GLU A 284 4.18 -5.82 2.29
C GLU A 284 4.53 -4.37 2.72
N PRO A 285 5.28 -3.56 1.93
CA PRO A 285 5.49 -2.14 2.23
C PRO A 285 4.21 -1.31 2.35
N LEU A 286 3.22 -1.57 1.48
CA LEU A 286 1.92 -0.89 1.56
C LEU A 286 1.23 -1.17 2.90
N ALA A 287 1.19 -2.44 3.32
CA ALA A 287 0.61 -2.81 4.60
C ALA A 287 1.33 -2.17 5.80
N VAL A 288 2.67 -2.07 5.77
CA VAL A 288 3.44 -1.36 6.80
C VAL A 288 3.06 0.12 6.85
N THR A 289 2.96 0.77 5.70
CA THR A 289 2.60 2.18 5.61
C THR A 289 1.16 2.44 6.08
N PHE A 290 0.21 1.58 5.72
CA PHE A 290 -1.16 1.68 6.22
C PHE A 290 -1.22 1.48 7.74
N LYS A 291 -0.41 0.59 8.31
CA LYS A 291 -0.29 0.45 9.77
C LYS A 291 0.24 1.71 10.46
N LYS A 292 1.13 2.48 9.82
CA LYS A 292 1.58 3.79 10.33
C LYS A 292 0.45 4.81 10.35
N LEU A 293 -0.37 4.88 9.28
CA LEU A 293 -1.56 5.75 9.26
C LEU A 293 -2.59 5.33 10.33
N ILE A 294 -2.81 4.03 10.52
CA ILE A 294 -3.67 3.51 11.59
C ILE A 294 -3.11 3.90 12.97
N ALA A 295 -1.79 3.82 13.17
CA ALA A 295 -1.15 4.22 14.43
C ALA A 295 -1.37 5.71 14.73
N MET A 296 -1.18 6.59 13.73
CA MET A 296 -1.46 8.02 13.86
C MET A 296 -2.92 8.30 14.24
N TRP A 297 -3.87 7.56 13.66
CA TRP A 297 -5.30 7.66 14.04
C TRP A 297 -5.54 7.20 15.48
N LYS A 298 -4.90 6.10 15.92
CA LYS A 298 -5.03 5.55 17.28
C LYS A 298 -4.49 6.48 18.36
N GLU A 299 -3.43 7.24 18.08
CA GLU A 299 -2.86 8.23 19.02
C GLU A 299 -3.89 9.27 19.50
N GLY A 300 -4.91 9.58 18.69
CA GLY A 300 -5.96 10.53 19.04
C GLY A 300 -7.16 9.92 19.78
N GLN A 301 -7.13 8.63 20.11
CA GLN A 301 -8.23 7.90 20.75
C GLN A 301 -8.11 7.89 22.29
N SER A 302 -9.25 7.93 23.00
CA SER A 302 -9.29 7.67 24.44
C SER A 302 -9.08 6.17 24.75
N GLN A 303 -8.66 5.84 25.97
CA GLN A 303 -8.38 4.45 26.37
C GLN A 303 -9.59 3.51 26.24
N ASP A 304 -10.82 4.02 26.35
CA ASP A 304 -12.06 3.25 26.20
C ASP A 304 -12.32 2.75 24.75
N ASN A 305 -11.65 3.33 23.75
CA ASN A 305 -11.78 2.97 22.33
C ASN A 305 -10.73 1.94 21.85
N GLY A 306 -10.03 1.25 22.76
CA GLY A 306 -8.92 0.34 22.43
C GLY A 306 -9.27 -0.79 21.44
N HIS A 307 -10.56 -1.13 21.29
CA HIS A 307 -11.06 -2.16 20.39
C HIS A 307 -11.45 -1.66 18.99
N LYS A 308 -11.53 -0.34 18.75
CA LYS A 308 -11.94 0.20 17.45
C LYS A 308 -10.75 0.18 16.47
N GLU A 309 -11.01 -0.25 15.25
CA GLU A 309 -10.08 -0.13 14.13
C GLU A 309 -10.50 1.02 13.21
N LEU A 310 -9.52 1.71 12.61
CA LEU A 310 -9.78 2.67 11.53
C LEU A 310 -10.54 1.95 10.41
N PRO A 311 -11.71 2.43 9.97
CA PRO A 311 -12.39 1.90 8.80
C PRO A 311 -11.55 2.12 7.54
N ILE A 312 -11.40 1.08 6.71
CA ILE A 312 -10.56 1.11 5.51
C ILE A 312 -11.27 0.46 4.34
N PHE A 313 -11.22 1.10 3.17
CA PHE A 313 -11.41 0.49 1.87
C PHE A 313 -10.07 0.41 1.15
N TRP A 314 -9.53 -0.81 1.03
CA TRP A 314 -8.38 -1.09 0.20
C TRP A 314 -8.86 -1.70 -1.12
N ILE A 315 -8.81 -0.89 -2.18
CA ILE A 315 -9.20 -1.29 -3.52
C ILE A 315 -7.99 -1.98 -4.17
N PHE A 316 -8.13 -3.27 -4.49
CA PHE A 316 -7.01 -4.08 -4.99
C PHE A 316 -7.49 -5.33 -5.75
N PRO A 317 -6.66 -5.99 -6.58
CA PRO A 317 -7.07 -7.17 -7.31
C PRO A 317 -7.37 -8.37 -6.40
N TYR A 318 -8.46 -9.10 -6.68
CA TYR A 318 -8.98 -10.17 -5.82
C TYR A 318 -7.95 -11.28 -5.52
N PHE A 319 -6.98 -11.51 -6.40
CA PHE A 319 -5.97 -12.56 -6.26
C PHE A 319 -4.91 -12.24 -5.19
N PHE A 320 -4.93 -11.03 -4.61
CA PHE A 320 -4.09 -10.65 -3.46
C PHE A 320 -4.77 -10.84 -2.10
N GLU A 321 -6.02 -11.29 -2.05
CA GLU A 321 -6.78 -11.48 -0.80
C GLU A 321 -5.99 -12.18 0.29
N ALA A 322 -5.37 -13.32 -0.01
CA ALA A 322 -4.60 -14.09 0.97
C ALA A 322 -3.45 -13.29 1.59
N ARG A 323 -2.78 -12.42 0.81
CA ARG A 323 -1.70 -11.56 1.31
C ARG A 323 -2.26 -10.39 2.12
N ILE A 324 -3.34 -9.77 1.67
CA ILE A 324 -3.99 -8.66 2.39
C ILE A 324 -4.47 -9.14 3.76
N CYS A 325 -5.21 -10.25 3.82
CA CYS A 325 -5.74 -10.81 5.06
C CYS A 325 -4.63 -11.31 6.01
N GLN A 326 -3.44 -11.64 5.49
CA GLN A 326 -2.29 -11.95 6.34
C GLN A 326 -1.83 -10.72 7.15
N PHE A 327 -1.92 -9.52 6.58
CA PHE A 327 -1.54 -8.28 7.28
C PHE A 327 -2.69 -7.66 8.06
N PHE A 328 -3.92 -7.84 7.57
CA PHE A 328 -5.16 -7.31 8.13
C PHE A 328 -6.21 -8.43 8.23
N PRO A 329 -6.18 -9.26 9.29
CA PRO A 329 -7.08 -10.40 9.43
C PRO A 329 -8.57 -10.04 9.54
N SER A 330 -8.88 -8.81 9.97
CA SER A 330 -10.25 -8.29 10.03
C SER A 330 -10.83 -7.96 8.66
N PHE A 331 -10.02 -7.97 7.59
CA PHE A 331 -10.48 -7.59 6.26
C PHE A 331 -11.21 -8.73 5.58
N CYS A 332 -12.28 -8.36 4.87
CA CYS A 332 -13.03 -9.23 3.98
C CYS A 332 -13.12 -8.58 2.60
N MET A 333 -13.28 -9.40 1.56
CA MET A 333 -13.42 -8.93 0.18
C MET A 333 -14.89 -8.82 -0.22
N LEU A 334 -15.31 -7.65 -0.69
CA LEU A 334 -16.65 -7.44 -1.26
C LEU A 334 -16.70 -7.93 -2.71
N ASP A 335 -17.89 -8.27 -3.20
CA ASP A 335 -18.09 -8.73 -4.58
C ASP A 335 -18.10 -7.58 -5.60
N TYR A 336 -18.16 -6.32 -5.16
CA TYR A 336 -18.23 -5.16 -6.04
C TYR A 336 -17.01 -5.07 -6.95
N GLN A 337 -17.27 -5.01 -8.25
CA GLN A 337 -16.28 -4.92 -9.30
C GLN A 337 -15.96 -3.46 -9.58
N VAL A 338 -14.79 -3.01 -9.18
CA VAL A 338 -14.34 -1.63 -9.40
C VAL A 338 -13.78 -1.51 -10.82
N ASP A 339 -14.32 -0.59 -11.61
CA ASP A 339 -13.94 -0.35 -13.01
C ASP A 339 -13.07 0.90 -13.18
N TYR A 340 -12.18 0.87 -14.18
CA TYR A 340 -11.23 1.94 -14.48
C TYR A 340 -11.35 2.45 -15.91
N ASP A 341 -11.22 3.76 -16.12
CA ASP A 341 -11.32 4.40 -17.44
C ASP A 341 -10.11 4.20 -18.34
N ASN A 342 -8.98 3.75 -17.83
CA ASN A 342 -7.74 3.71 -18.60
C ASN A 342 -6.92 2.43 -18.40
N HIS A 343 -7.57 1.32 -18.04
CA HIS A 343 -6.90 0.02 -17.96
C HIS A 343 -7.52 -1.02 -18.91
N ALA A 344 -6.74 -1.52 -19.88
CA ALA A 344 -7.20 -2.48 -20.89
C ALA A 344 -7.76 -3.80 -20.32
N LEU A 345 -7.27 -4.24 -19.16
CA LEU A 345 -7.70 -5.50 -18.53
C LEU A 345 -8.69 -5.31 -17.37
N TYR A 346 -8.97 -4.08 -16.93
CA TYR A 346 -9.80 -3.77 -15.75
C TYR A 346 -11.02 -2.91 -16.12
N LYS A 347 -11.67 -3.31 -17.22
CA LYS A 347 -12.87 -2.68 -17.78
C LYS A 347 -13.87 -3.74 -18.20
N HIS A 348 -15.16 -3.41 -18.07
CA HIS A 348 -16.22 -4.09 -18.80
C HIS A 348 -16.18 -3.70 -20.29
N GLY A 349 -16.17 -4.67 -21.23
CA GLY A 349 -16.31 -4.37 -22.65
C GLY A 349 -15.86 -5.46 -23.64
N LYS A 350 -16.23 -5.28 -24.93
CA LYS A 350 -15.97 -6.22 -26.04
C LYS A 350 -14.49 -6.42 -26.39
N ARG A 351 -13.59 -5.53 -25.95
CA ARG A 351 -12.14 -5.56 -26.24
C ARG A 351 -11.26 -5.87 -25.00
N GLY A 352 -11.86 -6.27 -23.87
CA GLY A 352 -11.17 -6.61 -22.61
C GLY A 352 -11.66 -7.92 -21.97
N ARG A 353 -11.24 -8.22 -20.74
CA ARG A 353 -11.89 -9.29 -19.94
C ARG A 353 -13.35 -8.89 -19.70
N LYS A 354 -14.28 -9.87 -19.66
CA LYS A 354 -15.70 -9.61 -19.40
C LYS A 354 -15.98 -8.85 -18.08
N GLN A 355 -15.05 -8.89 -17.12
CA GLN A 355 -15.22 -8.35 -15.76
C GLN A 355 -13.88 -7.82 -15.21
N SER A 356 -13.93 -6.74 -14.41
CA SER A 356 -12.76 -6.24 -13.69
C SER A 356 -12.33 -7.25 -12.60
N PRO A 357 -11.03 -7.46 -12.34
CA PRO A 357 -10.52 -8.26 -11.23
C PRO A 357 -10.31 -7.44 -9.94
N VAL A 358 -10.59 -6.14 -9.95
CA VAL A 358 -10.37 -5.27 -8.79
C VAL A 358 -11.60 -5.27 -7.88
N ARG A 359 -11.38 -5.46 -6.58
CA ARG A 359 -12.41 -5.54 -5.53
C ARG A 359 -12.08 -4.59 -4.40
N ILE A 360 -13.05 -4.39 -3.50
CA ILE A 360 -12.87 -3.64 -2.26
C ILE A 360 -12.59 -4.63 -1.13
N PHE A 361 -11.48 -4.45 -0.42
CA PHE A 361 -11.17 -5.12 0.84
C PHE A 361 -11.45 -4.17 2.00
N THR A 362 -12.16 -4.64 3.03
CA THR A 362 -12.55 -3.76 4.15
C THR A 362 -12.71 -4.51 5.46
N ASN A 363 -12.48 -3.82 6.58
CA ASN A 363 -12.84 -4.26 7.93
C ASN A 363 -14.27 -3.84 8.34
N ILE A 364 -15.03 -3.17 7.46
CA ILE A 364 -16.45 -2.90 7.69
C ILE A 364 -17.25 -4.20 7.48
N PRO A 365 -18.19 -4.56 8.38
CA PRO A 365 -19.04 -5.73 8.20
C PRO A 365 -19.79 -5.71 6.85
N PRO A 366 -19.66 -6.76 6.00
CA PRO A 366 -20.29 -6.81 4.68
C PRO A 366 -21.81 -6.65 4.68
N ASN A 367 -22.48 -7.00 5.77
CA ASN A 367 -23.93 -6.86 5.92
C ASN A 367 -24.39 -5.39 5.96
N LYS A 368 -23.49 -4.45 6.29
CA LYS A 368 -23.76 -3.01 6.27
C LYS A 368 -23.55 -2.38 4.89
N ILE A 369 -22.98 -3.13 3.94
CA ILE A 369 -22.63 -2.60 2.62
C ILE A 369 -23.62 -3.11 1.59
N VAL A 370 -24.42 -2.20 1.07
CA VAL A 370 -25.40 -2.45 0.00
C VAL A 370 -24.72 -2.25 -1.35
N LEU A 371 -24.81 -3.25 -2.23
CA LEU A 371 -24.34 -3.15 -3.62
C LEU A 371 -25.52 -2.88 -4.57
N PRO A 372 -25.30 -2.13 -5.67
CA PRO A 372 -26.37 -1.68 -6.56
C PRO A 372 -27.03 -2.85 -7.31
N ILE A 373 -28.33 -3.04 -7.13
CA ILE A 373 -29.07 -4.17 -7.73
C ILE A 373 -29.16 -4.00 -9.25
N GLU A 374 -29.32 -2.76 -9.70
CA GLU A 374 -29.33 -2.32 -11.09
C GLU A 374 -28.04 -2.67 -11.86
N GLU A 375 -26.95 -2.94 -11.14
CA GLU A 375 -25.67 -3.36 -11.69
C GLU A 375 -25.45 -4.88 -11.67
N GLY A 376 -26.47 -5.67 -11.30
CA GLY A 376 -26.39 -7.13 -11.28
C GLY A 376 -25.85 -7.71 -9.98
N TYR A 377 -26.12 -7.05 -8.85
CA TYR A 377 -25.83 -7.59 -7.51
C TYR A 377 -27.12 -8.01 -6.78
N ARG A 378 -27.01 -9.00 -5.89
CA ARG A 378 -28.11 -9.50 -5.06
C ARG A 378 -27.64 -9.75 -3.63
N PHE A 379 -28.54 -9.65 -2.66
CA PHE A 379 -28.23 -10.05 -1.28
C PHE A 379 -28.25 -11.58 -1.13
N CYS A 380 -27.22 -12.15 -0.50
CA CYS A 380 -27.19 -13.54 -0.07
C CYS A 380 -27.53 -13.62 1.43
N SER A 381 -28.69 -14.19 1.76
CA SER A 381 -29.16 -14.33 3.15
C SER A 381 -28.31 -15.31 3.97
N LEU A 382 -27.71 -16.32 3.37
CA LEU A 382 -26.87 -17.28 4.08
C LEU A 382 -25.53 -16.67 4.50
N CYS A 383 -24.91 -15.90 3.59
CA CYS A 383 -23.63 -15.23 3.83
C CYS A 383 -23.76 -13.84 4.47
N GLN A 384 -24.98 -13.30 4.55
CA GLN A 384 -25.27 -11.95 5.03
C GLN A 384 -24.43 -10.86 4.32
N ARG A 385 -24.37 -10.92 2.98
CA ARG A 385 -23.61 -9.98 2.13
C ARG A 385 -24.21 -9.88 0.74
N TYR A 386 -23.94 -8.78 0.06
CA TYR A 386 -24.24 -8.66 -1.37
C TYR A 386 -23.19 -9.39 -2.22
N VAL A 387 -23.65 -10.04 -3.28
CA VAL A 387 -22.85 -10.85 -4.21
C VAL A 387 -23.27 -10.57 -5.65
N SER A 388 -22.40 -10.84 -6.63
CA SER A 388 -22.83 -10.85 -8.03
C SER A 388 -23.97 -11.86 -8.22
N VAL A 389 -24.94 -11.54 -9.09
CA VAL A 389 -26.06 -12.44 -9.43
C VAL A 389 -25.55 -13.81 -9.88
N GLU A 390 -24.41 -13.85 -10.57
CA GLU A 390 -23.80 -15.06 -11.14
C GLU A 390 -22.97 -15.86 -10.12
N ASN A 391 -22.60 -15.24 -8.99
CA ASN A 391 -21.90 -15.90 -7.88
C ASN A 391 -22.91 -16.75 -7.08
N GLN A 392 -22.89 -18.06 -7.28
CA GLN A 392 -23.77 -19.00 -6.57
C GLN A 392 -23.20 -19.37 -5.20
N HIS A 393 -24.07 -19.47 -4.19
CA HIS A 393 -23.70 -19.97 -2.87
C HIS A 393 -23.32 -21.44 -2.97
N CYS A 394 -22.17 -21.81 -2.41
CA CYS A 394 -21.80 -23.21 -2.26
C CYS A 394 -22.20 -23.69 -0.86
N GLU A 395 -23.15 -24.62 -0.79
CA GLU A 395 -23.62 -25.21 0.47
C GLU A 395 -22.52 -25.97 1.21
N HIS A 396 -21.63 -26.66 0.49
CA HIS A 396 -20.52 -27.42 1.08
C HIS A 396 -19.41 -26.53 1.67
N CYS A 397 -19.14 -25.37 1.07
CA CYS A 397 -18.20 -24.39 1.62
C CYS A 397 -18.88 -23.38 2.56
N ASN A 398 -20.21 -23.39 2.62
CA ASN A 398 -21.04 -22.37 3.23
C ASN A 398 -20.62 -20.93 2.87
N SER A 399 -20.36 -20.68 1.58
CA SER A 399 -19.86 -19.39 1.10
C SER A 399 -20.16 -19.15 -0.38
N CYS A 400 -20.32 -17.89 -0.76
CA CYS A 400 -20.35 -17.44 -2.15
C CYS A 400 -18.92 -17.21 -2.64
N THR A 401 -18.30 -18.26 -3.17
CA THR A 401 -16.85 -18.36 -3.32
C THR A 401 -16.30 -17.80 -4.64
N SER A 402 -17.15 -17.50 -5.62
CA SER A 402 -16.68 -16.98 -6.91
C SER A 402 -16.11 -15.57 -6.77
N LYS A 403 -14.87 -15.40 -7.24
CA LYS A 403 -14.18 -14.10 -7.19
C LYS A 403 -14.22 -13.35 -8.51
N ASP A 404 -14.50 -14.05 -9.60
CA ASP A 404 -14.52 -13.52 -10.97
C ASP A 404 -15.92 -13.57 -11.60
N GLY A 405 -16.95 -13.57 -10.74
CA GLY A 405 -18.36 -13.55 -11.11
C GLY A 405 -18.86 -14.83 -11.78
N ARG A 406 -18.01 -15.77 -12.18
CA ARG A 406 -18.46 -17.00 -12.85
C ARG A 406 -18.96 -18.04 -11.86
N LYS A 407 -19.76 -19.01 -12.30
CA LYS A 407 -20.06 -20.19 -11.47
C LYS A 407 -18.78 -21.01 -11.23
N TRP A 408 -18.38 -21.14 -9.96
CA TRP A 408 -17.27 -22.00 -9.55
C TRP A 408 -17.79 -23.38 -9.16
N ASN A 409 -16.93 -24.39 -9.28
CA ASN A 409 -17.25 -25.78 -8.97
C ASN A 409 -16.64 -26.17 -7.62
N HIS A 410 -17.39 -26.87 -6.77
CA HIS A 410 -16.85 -27.44 -5.53
C HIS A 410 -16.04 -28.70 -5.84
N CYS A 411 -14.79 -28.75 -5.36
CA CYS A 411 -14.01 -29.98 -5.36
C CYS A 411 -14.07 -30.62 -3.97
N PHE A 412 -14.74 -31.78 -3.88
CA PHE A 412 -14.91 -32.53 -2.63
C PHE A 412 -13.60 -33.05 -2.05
N LEU A 413 -12.65 -33.43 -2.91
CA LEU A 413 -11.33 -33.91 -2.49
C LEU A 413 -10.50 -32.79 -1.86
N CYS A 414 -10.50 -31.60 -2.48
CA CYS A 414 -9.80 -30.43 -1.94
C CYS A 414 -10.60 -29.65 -0.90
N LYS A 415 -11.87 -29.99 -0.69
CA LYS A 415 -12.84 -29.30 0.19
C LYS A 415 -12.91 -27.79 -0.05
N LYS A 416 -12.84 -27.37 -1.33
CA LYS A 416 -12.89 -25.96 -1.72
C LYS A 416 -13.49 -25.77 -3.10
N CYS A 417 -14.07 -24.62 -3.33
CA CYS A 417 -14.48 -24.20 -4.67
C CYS A 417 -13.28 -23.74 -5.51
N VAL A 418 -13.32 -24.06 -6.80
CA VAL A 418 -12.31 -23.69 -7.78
C VAL A 418 -12.96 -23.17 -9.05
N LYS A 419 -12.18 -22.46 -9.87
CA LYS A 419 -12.62 -21.98 -11.18
C LYS A 419 -13.12 -23.15 -12.04
N PRO A 420 -14.11 -22.92 -12.92
CA PRO A 420 -14.65 -23.98 -13.77
C PRO A 420 -13.63 -24.58 -14.73
N SER A 421 -12.56 -23.85 -15.05
CA SER A 421 -11.46 -24.32 -15.90
C SER A 421 -10.41 -25.15 -15.16
N TRP A 422 -10.57 -25.41 -13.85
CA TRP A 422 -9.63 -26.19 -13.06
C TRP A 422 -10.15 -27.62 -12.88
N ILE A 423 -9.23 -28.58 -12.90
CA ILE A 423 -9.49 -30.00 -12.67
C ILE A 423 -8.72 -30.48 -11.44
N HIS A 424 -9.25 -31.51 -10.75
CA HIS A 424 -8.51 -32.17 -9.66
C HIS A 424 -7.47 -33.12 -10.27
N CYS A 425 -6.20 -32.91 -9.95
CA CYS A 425 -5.14 -33.83 -10.36
C CYS A 425 -4.91 -34.88 -9.27
N ASN A 426 -5.13 -36.15 -9.59
CA ASN A 426 -4.94 -37.25 -8.65
C ASN A 426 -3.47 -37.40 -8.23
N THR A 427 -2.53 -37.19 -9.17
CA THR A 427 -1.10 -37.26 -8.88
C THR A 427 -0.65 -36.16 -7.91
N CYS A 428 -1.12 -34.93 -8.10
CA CYS A 428 -0.75 -33.80 -7.23
C CYS A 428 -1.63 -33.67 -5.99
N SER A 429 -2.76 -34.39 -5.94
CA SER A 429 -3.79 -34.27 -4.89
C SER A 429 -4.29 -32.83 -4.68
N HIS A 430 -4.30 -32.01 -5.74
CA HIS A 430 -4.82 -30.65 -5.70
C HIS A 430 -5.47 -30.24 -7.03
N CYS A 431 -6.38 -29.28 -6.98
CA CYS A 431 -6.94 -28.67 -8.19
C CYS A 431 -5.91 -27.78 -8.89
N ALA A 432 -5.83 -27.86 -10.21
CA ALA A 432 -4.96 -27.04 -11.06
C ALA A 432 -5.58 -26.84 -12.46
N LEU A 433 -4.92 -26.07 -13.32
CA LEU A 433 -5.27 -26.02 -14.74
C LEU A 433 -4.93 -27.36 -15.42
N PRO A 434 -5.59 -27.73 -16.53
CA PRO A 434 -5.32 -28.99 -17.23
C PRO A 434 -3.83 -29.18 -17.55
N ASP A 435 -3.18 -28.16 -18.13
CA ASP A 435 -1.78 -28.22 -18.58
C ASP A 435 -0.75 -27.90 -17.48
N HIS A 436 -1.04 -28.26 -16.22
CA HIS A 436 -0.11 -28.06 -15.12
C HIS A 436 1.01 -29.12 -15.09
N SER A 437 2.17 -28.77 -14.54
CA SER A 437 3.24 -29.72 -14.28
C SER A 437 2.98 -30.50 -13.00
N CYS A 438 2.86 -31.84 -13.12
CA CYS A 438 2.77 -32.73 -11.96
C CYS A 438 4.13 -33.03 -11.31
N GLN A 439 5.21 -32.86 -12.07
CA GLN A 439 6.55 -32.84 -11.50
C GLN A 439 6.66 -31.56 -10.65
N GLY A 440 7.15 -31.69 -9.41
CA GLY A 440 7.29 -30.60 -8.43
C GLY A 440 7.96 -29.34 -9.02
N PRO A 441 7.97 -28.20 -8.30
CA PRO A 441 8.55 -26.97 -8.84
C PRO A 441 9.94 -27.22 -9.45
N LYS A 442 10.06 -27.02 -10.77
CA LYS A 442 11.32 -27.21 -11.53
C LYS A 442 12.49 -26.43 -10.93
N ASP A 443 12.18 -25.33 -10.24
CA ASP A 443 13.13 -24.40 -9.63
C ASP A 443 13.28 -24.57 -8.11
N GLY A 444 12.64 -25.56 -7.49
CA GLY A 444 12.70 -25.77 -6.04
C GLY A 444 12.05 -24.68 -5.18
N CYS A 445 12.03 -24.94 -3.88
CA CYS A 445 11.50 -24.03 -2.88
C CYS A 445 12.44 -22.85 -2.70
N PHE A 446 11.95 -21.63 -2.91
CA PHE A 446 12.75 -20.41 -2.69
C PHE A 446 13.24 -20.18 -1.24
N ILE A 447 12.75 -20.95 -0.26
CA ILE A 447 13.16 -20.80 1.15
C ILE A 447 14.24 -21.83 1.52
N CYS A 448 14.08 -23.10 1.11
CA CYS A 448 14.99 -24.17 1.53
C CYS A 448 15.63 -24.95 0.37
N GLY A 449 15.35 -24.59 -0.88
CA GLY A 449 15.90 -25.24 -2.08
C GLY A 449 15.20 -26.52 -2.50
N GLU A 450 14.39 -27.15 -1.64
CA GLU A 450 13.76 -28.45 -1.91
C GLU A 450 12.79 -28.45 -3.09
N LEU A 451 12.84 -29.50 -3.93
CA LEU A 451 12.12 -29.57 -5.21
C LEU A 451 10.66 -30.03 -5.09
N ASP A 452 10.23 -30.46 -3.91
CA ASP A 452 8.92 -31.09 -3.67
C ASP A 452 7.82 -30.08 -3.30
N HIS A 453 8.17 -28.83 -2.98
CA HIS A 453 7.19 -27.83 -2.55
C HIS A 453 7.51 -26.40 -3.00
N LYS A 454 6.47 -25.57 -3.11
CA LYS A 454 6.61 -24.13 -3.40
C LYS A 454 6.86 -23.35 -2.11
N ARG A 455 7.42 -22.14 -2.22
CA ARG A 455 7.65 -21.22 -1.08
C ARG A 455 6.46 -21.13 -0.12
N SER A 456 5.23 -21.03 -0.64
CA SER A 456 4.00 -20.85 0.15
C SER A 456 3.68 -22.02 1.09
N THR A 457 4.24 -23.20 0.85
CA THR A 457 4.00 -24.43 1.60
C THR A 457 5.29 -24.93 2.27
N CYS A 458 6.32 -24.08 2.35
CA CYS A 458 7.59 -24.47 2.93
C CYS A 458 7.49 -24.64 4.46
N PRO A 459 7.92 -25.78 5.03
CA PRO A 459 7.94 -25.98 6.48
C PRO A 459 8.89 -24.99 7.17
N ASN A 460 9.93 -24.52 6.48
CA ASN A 460 10.87 -23.51 6.97
C ASN A 460 10.36 -22.05 6.82
N ILE A 461 9.12 -21.85 6.37
CA ILE A 461 8.53 -20.50 6.31
C ILE A 461 8.34 -19.87 7.70
N SER A 462 8.35 -20.69 8.76
CA SER A 462 8.17 -20.31 10.16
C SER A 462 9.49 -20.11 10.91
N THR A 463 10.59 -20.74 10.52
CA THR A 463 11.91 -20.54 11.14
C THR A 463 12.50 -19.16 10.83
N THR A 464 12.12 -18.54 9.71
CA THR A 464 12.38 -17.10 9.46
C THR A 464 11.42 -16.16 10.19
N LYS A 465 10.37 -16.68 10.86
CA LYS A 465 9.45 -15.90 11.73
C LYS A 465 9.82 -15.97 13.22
N LYS A 466 10.82 -16.77 13.62
CA LYS A 466 11.18 -16.98 15.04
C LYS A 466 11.75 -15.74 15.77
N VAL A 467 11.85 -14.58 15.11
CA VAL A 467 12.23 -13.31 15.75
C VAL A 467 11.04 -12.59 16.40
N ASN A 468 9.79 -12.99 16.11
CA ASN A 468 8.59 -12.32 16.66
C ASN A 468 8.36 -12.52 18.16
N THR A 469 8.94 -13.54 18.79
CA THR A 469 8.80 -13.77 20.25
C THR A 469 9.60 -12.76 21.09
N LEU A 470 10.60 -12.08 20.51
CA LEU A 470 11.30 -10.98 21.18
C LEU A 470 10.48 -9.69 21.17
N VAL A 471 9.64 -9.47 20.16
CA VAL A 471 8.77 -8.29 20.04
C VAL A 471 7.72 -8.28 21.15
N GLU A 472 7.13 -9.44 21.45
CA GLU A 472 6.16 -9.58 22.54
C GLU A 472 6.83 -9.45 23.91
N PHE A 473 8.09 -9.88 24.03
CA PHE A 473 8.90 -9.74 25.25
C PHE A 473 9.32 -8.28 25.52
N PHE A 474 9.78 -7.54 24.51
CA PHE A 474 10.14 -6.12 24.64
C PHE A 474 8.92 -5.22 24.86
N TYR A 475 7.79 -5.51 24.20
CA TYR A 475 6.53 -4.79 24.42
C TYR A 475 5.99 -4.98 25.86
N LEU A 476 6.14 -6.18 26.43
CA LEU A 476 5.76 -6.45 27.82
C LEU A 476 6.71 -5.79 28.85
N LEU A 477 8.01 -5.69 28.53
CA LEU A 477 9.00 -4.98 29.35
C LEU A 477 8.75 -3.46 29.37
N GLU A 478 8.41 -2.88 28.22
CA GLU A 478 8.11 -1.44 28.07
C GLU A 478 6.85 -1.03 28.87
N LYS A 479 5.85 -1.93 28.95
CA LYS A 479 4.65 -1.72 29.79
C LYS A 479 4.88 -1.92 31.29
N LYS A 480 5.79 -2.81 31.69
CA LYS A 480 6.03 -3.12 33.12
C LYS A 480 7.06 -2.21 33.79
N PHE A 481 8.02 -1.64 33.04
CA PHE A 481 9.11 -0.82 33.60
C PHE A 481 9.37 0.47 32.80
N PRO A 482 8.43 1.43 32.78
CA PRO A 482 8.59 2.68 32.02
C PRO A 482 9.79 3.54 32.48
N CYS A 483 10.26 3.37 33.72
CA CYS A 483 11.38 4.16 34.26
C CYS A 483 12.77 3.76 33.72
N VAL A 484 12.93 2.62 33.04
CA VAL A 484 14.25 2.16 32.56
C VAL A 484 14.65 2.83 31.23
N PHE A 485 13.68 3.35 30.44
CA PHE A 485 13.95 3.98 29.14
C PHE A 485 14.18 5.50 29.18
N VAL A 486 14.00 6.14 30.34
CA VAL A 486 14.25 7.59 30.50
C VAL A 486 15.75 7.92 30.61
N LEU A 487 16.61 6.91 30.79
CA LEU A 487 18.06 7.09 30.97
C LEU A 487 18.92 6.80 29.72
N SER A 488 18.32 6.48 28.58
CA SER A 488 19.05 6.14 27.33
C SER A 488 18.98 7.23 26.24
N ASN A 489 18.74 8.48 26.60
CA ASN A 489 18.80 9.62 25.68
C ASN A 489 20.20 10.28 25.67
N PRO A 490 21.02 10.17 24.61
CA PRO A 490 22.42 10.62 24.61
C PRO A 490 22.61 12.15 24.58
N ARG A 491 21.54 12.96 24.67
CA ARG A 491 21.62 14.43 24.58
C ARG A 491 21.48 15.18 25.91
N LYS A 492 21.53 14.49 27.06
CA LYS A 492 21.63 15.13 28.38
C LYS A 492 22.57 14.35 29.30
N TYR A 493 23.87 14.44 29.07
CA TYR A 493 24.88 14.08 30.07
C TYR A 493 25.91 15.21 30.18
N SER A 494 25.57 16.21 30.98
CA SER A 494 26.55 16.99 31.70
C SER A 494 26.08 17.07 33.15
N ILE A 495 26.95 16.62 34.06
CA ILE A 495 26.83 16.68 35.52
C ILE A 495 25.99 15.55 36.15
N VAL A 496 26.63 14.44 36.51
CA VAL A 496 26.62 13.84 37.87
C VAL A 496 27.91 13.02 38.03
N ARG A 497 28.75 13.36 39.02
CA ARG A 497 29.92 12.57 39.46
C ARG A 497 29.49 11.65 40.61
N GLY A 498 29.96 10.41 40.60
CA GLY A 498 30.19 9.59 41.81
C GLY A 498 29.00 8.79 42.36
N SER A 499 29.31 7.54 42.73
CA SER A 499 28.57 6.57 43.58
C SER A 499 27.21 5.98 43.17
N GLU A 500 26.49 6.48 42.16
CA GLU A 500 25.18 5.85 41.76
C GLU A 500 25.26 4.81 40.63
N SER A 501 26.37 4.70 39.91
CA SER A 501 26.54 3.70 38.82
C SER A 501 26.60 2.26 39.32
N ALA A 502 27.03 2.02 40.56
CA ALA A 502 27.20 0.66 41.08
C ALA A 502 25.87 0.00 41.46
N LYS A 503 24.89 0.79 41.93
CA LYS A 503 23.56 0.32 42.33
C LYS A 503 22.67 -0.06 41.14
N VAL A 504 22.83 0.61 39.99
CA VAL A 504 22.08 0.30 38.77
C VAL A 504 22.51 -1.05 38.17
N ASN A 505 23.82 -1.36 38.22
CA ASN A 505 24.34 -2.64 37.74
C ASN A 505 23.95 -3.81 38.66
N GLU A 506 23.90 -3.62 39.98
CA GLU A 506 23.41 -4.64 40.91
C GLU A 506 21.92 -4.96 40.71
N LEU A 507 21.09 -3.95 40.42
CA LEU A 507 19.67 -4.14 40.18
C LEU A 507 19.40 -4.93 38.88
N LEU A 508 20.19 -4.65 37.82
CA LEU A 508 20.12 -5.37 36.54
C LEU A 508 20.55 -6.84 36.65
N LEU A 509 21.60 -7.11 37.44
CA LEU A 509 22.08 -8.47 37.70
C LEU A 509 21.08 -9.27 38.55
N SER A 510 20.41 -8.65 39.52
CA SER A 510 19.38 -9.28 40.34
C SER A 510 18.11 -9.62 39.53
N LEU A 511 17.70 -8.72 38.62
CA LEU A 511 16.59 -8.94 37.69
C LEU A 511 16.88 -10.05 36.67
N LEU A 512 18.11 -10.14 36.15
CA LEU A 512 18.52 -11.25 35.31
C LEU A 512 18.54 -12.58 36.08
N GLY A 513 19.02 -12.57 37.33
CA GLY A 513 19.00 -13.75 38.21
C GLY A 513 17.61 -14.31 38.47
N MET A 514 16.61 -13.47 38.72
CA MET A 514 15.23 -13.89 38.95
C MET A 514 14.57 -14.51 37.70
N VAL A 515 14.90 -14.01 36.50
CA VAL A 515 14.33 -14.51 35.23
C VAL A 515 14.86 -15.91 34.86
N PHE A 516 16.08 -16.26 35.28
CA PHE A 516 16.66 -17.58 35.01
C PHE A 516 16.28 -18.65 36.04
N LEU A 517 16.01 -18.26 37.30
CA LEU A 517 15.48 -19.17 38.33
C LEU A 517 14.06 -19.67 37.99
N ASP A 518 13.23 -18.83 37.36
CA ASP A 518 11.86 -19.18 36.95
C ASP A 518 11.81 -20.14 35.72
N ARG A 519 12.97 -20.43 35.10
CA ARG A 519 13.10 -21.33 33.93
C ARG A 519 13.98 -22.56 34.17
N GLY A 520 14.36 -22.83 35.41
CA GLY A 520 15.00 -24.10 35.80
C GLY A 520 16.32 -24.44 35.07
N ARG A 521 17.08 -23.44 34.61
CA ARG A 521 18.40 -23.67 34.01
C ARG A 521 19.50 -23.14 34.93
N GLU A 522 20.32 -24.04 35.46
CA GLU A 522 21.56 -23.67 36.16
C GLU A 522 22.54 -23.00 35.18
N ILE A 523 23.04 -21.84 35.56
CA ILE A 523 24.03 -21.09 34.79
C ILE A 523 25.42 -21.60 35.20
N SER A 524 26.16 -22.14 34.23
CA SER A 524 27.57 -22.51 34.40
C SER A 524 28.44 -21.29 34.72
N GLN A 525 29.36 -21.43 35.68
CA GLN A 525 30.31 -20.39 36.12
C GLN A 525 31.12 -19.75 34.98
N LYS A 526 31.24 -20.39 33.81
CA LYS A 526 31.90 -19.81 32.63
C LYS A 526 31.13 -18.66 31.99
N SER A 527 29.81 -18.59 32.15
CA SER A 527 28.97 -17.53 31.56
C SER A 527 29.06 -16.21 32.32
N LEU A 528 29.49 -16.24 33.58
CA LEU A 528 29.61 -15.05 34.44
C LEU A 528 30.89 -14.22 34.18
N GLN A 529 31.91 -14.80 33.54
CA GLN A 529 33.15 -14.08 33.22
C GLN A 529 33.05 -13.19 31.97
N PHE A 530 32.02 -13.35 31.13
CA PHE A 530 31.85 -12.53 29.93
C PHE A 530 31.15 -11.18 30.21
N TYR A 531 30.65 -10.99 31.44
CA TYR A 531 29.84 -9.82 31.84
C TYR A 531 30.38 -9.06 33.07
N ARG A 532 31.63 -9.33 33.48
CA ARG A 532 32.44 -8.39 34.27
C ARG A 532 33.38 -7.67 33.32
#